data_AF-A0A453IR19-F1
#
_entry.id   AF-A0A453IR19-F1
#
_cell.length_a   1.000
_cell.length_b   1.000
_cell.length_c   1.000
_cell.angle_alpha   90.00
_cell.angle_beta   90.00
_cell.angle_gamma   90.00
#
_symmetry.space_group_name_H-M   'P 1'
#
loop_
_entity.id
_entity.type
_entity.pdbx_description
1 polymer ?
#
loop_
_entity_poly.entity_id
_entity_poly.type
_entity_poly.pdbx_seq_one_letter_code
_entity_poly.pdbx_strand_id
1 'polypeptide(L)'
;MHGTITSVEPLYVAFHDEEWGAPVHNDRKLFELLTLSQALAELSWPVILSKRGEFREMIDAFYNASVCDLKGKKINQLSKSNGRTLLSEQKLRAVVANAKQIQKVVREFGSFDNYCWSFVNHRPITNGYRHARQVPTKTPKSEAMSKDLMRRGFQCVGPTTVYSFMQVAGIVNDHLRCCFRFDQVRSQPKDAEENMRAEIRLSSHDSEDSEISETWQLVWLC
;
A
#
# COMPACT_ATOMS: atom_id res chain seq x y z
N MET A 1 -8.15 25.86 -26.51
CA MET A 1 -8.70 26.09 -25.15
C MET A 1 -7.97 25.12 -24.23
N HIS A 2 -7.10 25.61 -23.35
CA HIS A 2 -6.26 24.74 -22.52
C HIS A 2 -7.06 24.24 -21.31
N GLY A 3 -6.99 22.94 -21.06
CA GLY A 3 -7.74 22.29 -19.99
C GLY A 3 -7.31 22.76 -18.61
N THR A 4 -8.27 22.83 -17.70
CA THR A 4 -8.03 23.11 -16.28
C THR A 4 -7.09 22.06 -15.69
N ILE A 5 -5.94 22.51 -15.17
CA ILE A 5 -5.11 21.71 -14.27
C ILE A 5 -5.98 21.40 -13.05
N THR A 6 -6.39 20.15 -12.89
CA THR A 6 -7.20 19.72 -11.75
C THR A 6 -6.31 19.65 -10.51
N SER A 7 -6.83 20.09 -9.36
CA SER A 7 -6.11 20.21 -8.09
C SER A 7 -5.65 18.88 -7.46
N VAL A 8 -5.71 17.79 -8.21
CA VAL A 8 -5.49 16.42 -7.75
C VAL A 8 -4.17 15.86 -8.27
N GLU A 9 -3.68 16.34 -9.42
CA GLU A 9 -2.41 15.90 -10.01
C GLU A 9 -1.22 16.05 -9.03
N PRO A 10 -1.02 17.21 -8.34
CA PRO A 10 0.13 17.37 -7.45
C PRO A 10 0.13 16.41 -6.25
N LEU A 11 -1.05 16.02 -5.77
CA LEU A 11 -1.19 15.05 -4.68
C LEU A 11 -0.85 13.62 -5.13
N TYR A 12 -1.11 13.31 -6.39
CA TYR A 12 -0.78 12.02 -7.00
C TYR A 12 0.73 11.90 -7.24
N VAL A 13 1.37 12.98 -7.73
CA VAL A 13 2.83 13.07 -7.87
C VAL A 13 3.52 12.95 -6.51
N ALA A 14 3.15 13.76 -5.52
CA ALA A 14 3.74 13.68 -4.18
C ALA A 14 3.58 12.28 -3.56
N PHE A 15 2.43 11.62 -3.74
CA PHE A 15 2.26 10.25 -3.25
C PHE A 15 3.18 9.23 -3.95
N HIS A 16 3.41 9.37 -5.26
CA HIS A 16 4.37 8.56 -5.99
C HIS A 16 5.81 8.81 -5.52
N ASP A 17 6.20 10.08 -5.44
CA ASP A 17 7.57 10.53 -5.18
C ASP A 17 7.99 10.34 -3.71
N GLU A 18 7.05 10.39 -2.77
CA GLU A 18 7.35 10.32 -1.33
C GLU A 18 6.98 8.98 -0.70
N GLU A 19 5.86 8.37 -1.09
CA GLU A 19 5.27 7.21 -0.37
C GLU A 19 5.23 5.90 -1.16
N TRP A 20 4.92 5.92 -2.45
CA TRP A 20 4.62 4.69 -3.20
C TRP A 20 5.87 3.83 -3.40
N GLY A 21 5.74 2.52 -3.15
CA GLY A 21 6.85 1.55 -3.20
C GLY A 21 7.85 1.65 -2.03
N ALA A 22 7.75 2.65 -1.14
CA ALA A 22 8.64 2.77 0.02
C ALA A 22 8.26 1.77 1.12
N PRO A 23 9.21 0.99 1.69
CA PRO A 23 8.92 0.02 2.75
C PRO A 23 8.26 0.64 4.00
N VAL A 24 7.06 0.18 4.34
CA VAL A 24 6.31 0.62 5.53
C VAL A 24 6.36 -0.44 6.63
N HIS A 25 6.91 -0.05 7.79
CA HIS A 25 7.02 -0.89 8.99
C HIS A 25 6.17 -0.40 10.19
N ASN A 26 5.08 0.34 9.92
CA ASN A 26 4.18 0.87 10.94
C ASN A 26 2.77 0.27 10.79
N ASP A 27 2.33 -0.54 11.75
CA ASP A 27 1.02 -1.22 11.77
C ASP A 27 -0.17 -0.33 11.40
N ARG A 28 -0.20 0.90 11.94
CA ARG A 28 -1.28 1.85 11.72
C ARG A 28 -1.26 2.40 10.29
N LYS A 29 -0.08 2.70 9.74
CA LYS A 29 0.09 3.08 8.34
C LYS A 29 -0.24 1.91 7.39
N LEU A 30 0.14 0.68 7.75
CA LEU A 30 -0.22 -0.52 6.98
C LEU A 30 -1.75 -0.74 6.96
N PHE A 31 -2.44 -0.50 8.07
CA PHE A 31 -3.91 -0.57 8.11
C PHE A 31 -4.57 0.56 7.29
N GLU A 32 -4.04 1.79 7.34
CA GLU A 32 -4.45 2.89 6.44
C GLU A 32 -4.30 2.44 4.98
N LEU A 33 -3.11 2.01 4.57
CA LEU A 33 -2.79 1.62 3.19
C LEU A 33 -3.64 0.43 2.70
N LEU A 34 -3.90 -0.58 3.54
CA LEU A 34 -4.82 -1.67 3.20
C LEU A 34 -6.24 -1.14 2.96
N THR A 35 -6.70 -0.19 3.78
CA THR A 35 -8.03 0.41 3.65
C THR A 35 -8.15 1.30 2.39
N LEU A 36 -7.11 2.08 2.07
CA LEU A 36 -7.07 2.87 0.84
C LEU A 36 -7.01 1.95 -0.41
N SER A 37 -6.25 0.85 -0.34
CA SER A 37 -6.22 -0.16 -1.41
C SER A 37 -7.58 -0.89 -1.57
N GLN A 38 -8.34 -1.04 -0.49
CA GLN A 38 -9.72 -1.52 -0.56
C GLN A 38 -10.63 -0.50 -1.27
N ALA A 39 -10.45 0.81 -1.03
CA ALA A 39 -11.24 1.88 -1.65
C ALA A 39 -11.17 1.90 -3.19
N LEU A 40 -10.15 1.30 -3.80
CA LEU A 40 -10.02 1.16 -5.26
C LEU A 40 -11.17 0.44 -5.97
N ALA A 41 -11.99 -0.30 -5.24
CA ALA A 41 -13.22 -0.90 -5.79
C ALA A 41 -14.33 0.14 -6.06
N GLU A 42 -14.20 1.36 -5.53
CA GLU A 42 -15.24 2.40 -5.55
C GLU A 42 -14.71 3.78 -6.02
N LEU A 43 -13.40 4.04 -5.87
CA LEU A 43 -12.74 5.32 -6.16
C LEU A 43 -11.39 5.12 -6.87
N SER A 44 -10.92 6.09 -7.65
CA SER A 44 -9.54 6.10 -8.19
C SER A 44 -8.53 6.64 -7.17
N TRP A 45 -7.25 6.28 -7.30
CA TRP A 45 -6.18 6.80 -6.42
C TRP A 45 -6.16 8.32 -6.26
N PRO A 46 -6.25 9.15 -7.33
CA PRO A 46 -6.34 10.61 -7.19
C PRO A 46 -7.51 11.06 -6.28
N VAL A 47 -8.68 10.40 -6.39
CA VAL A 47 -9.86 10.70 -5.55
C VAL A 47 -9.67 10.20 -4.11
N ILE A 48 -8.98 9.08 -3.92
CA ILE A 48 -8.65 8.54 -2.59
C ILE A 48 -7.66 9.46 -1.87
N LEU A 49 -6.63 9.95 -2.57
CA LEU A 49 -5.59 10.83 -2.01
C LEU A 49 -6.13 12.22 -1.66
N SER A 50 -6.92 12.84 -2.55
CA SER A 50 -7.56 14.13 -2.26
C SER A 50 -8.51 14.09 -1.06
N LYS A 51 -9.09 12.92 -0.73
CA LYS A 51 -9.94 12.71 0.45
C LYS A 51 -9.23 12.02 1.62
N ARG A 52 -7.91 11.86 1.59
CA ARG A 52 -7.16 11.07 2.58
C ARG A 52 -7.25 11.64 4.01
N GLY A 53 -7.43 12.96 4.14
CA GLY A 53 -7.78 13.60 5.40
C GLY A 53 -9.13 13.12 5.94
N GLU A 54 -10.18 13.17 5.12
CA GLU A 54 -11.52 12.69 5.45
C GLU A 54 -11.52 11.20 5.84
N PHE A 55 -10.74 10.36 5.15
CA PHE A 55 -10.54 8.95 5.51
C PHE A 55 -9.96 8.77 6.92
N ARG A 56 -8.97 9.59 7.30
CA ARG A 56 -8.38 9.56 8.64
C ARG A 56 -9.40 10.02 9.68
N GLU A 57 -10.12 11.10 9.47
CA GLU A 57 -11.17 11.56 10.39
C GLU A 57 -12.28 10.52 10.59
N MET A 58 -12.75 9.91 9.49
CA MET A 58 -13.81 8.90 9.49
C MET A 58 -13.44 7.64 10.30
N ILE A 59 -12.18 7.20 10.21
CA ILE A 59 -11.70 5.91 10.75
C ILE A 59 -10.88 6.13 12.04
N ASP A 60 -11.17 7.19 12.80
CA ASP A 60 -10.47 7.58 14.04
C ASP A 60 -8.93 7.51 13.91
N ALA A 61 -8.47 8.11 12.83
CA ALA A 61 -7.09 8.14 12.34
C ALA A 61 -6.40 6.76 12.29
N PHE A 62 -7.15 5.68 12.06
CA PHE A 62 -6.70 4.28 11.99
C PHE A 62 -6.16 3.71 13.30
N TYR A 63 -6.56 4.23 14.46
CA TYR A 63 -6.25 3.59 15.74
C TYR A 63 -7.02 2.27 15.92
N ASN A 64 -6.31 1.15 15.79
CA ASN A 64 -6.88 -0.22 15.85
C ASN A 64 -7.76 -0.49 17.08
N ALA A 65 -7.50 0.16 18.23
CA ALA A 65 -8.37 0.09 19.40
C ALA A 65 -9.72 0.77 19.13
N SER A 66 -9.72 2.07 18.84
CA SER A 66 -10.92 2.87 18.58
C SER A 66 -11.78 2.36 17.42
N VAL A 67 -11.15 1.89 16.34
CA VAL A 67 -11.88 1.42 15.14
C VAL A 67 -12.70 0.16 15.44
N CYS A 68 -12.26 -0.67 16.40
CA CYS A 68 -13.03 -1.85 16.82
C CYS A 68 -14.33 -1.48 17.55
N ASP A 69 -14.37 -0.31 18.18
CA ASP A 69 -15.51 0.21 18.94
C ASP A 69 -16.45 1.09 18.09
N LEU A 70 -16.21 1.22 16.78
CA LEU A 70 -17.14 1.88 15.84
C LEU A 70 -18.46 1.08 15.74
N LYS A 71 -19.44 1.49 16.55
CA LYS A 71 -20.79 0.91 16.59
C LYS A 71 -21.58 1.25 15.32
N GLY A 72 -22.52 0.36 14.95
CA GLY A 72 -23.33 0.50 13.73
C GLY A 72 -24.09 1.83 13.59
N LYS A 73 -24.45 2.50 14.69
CA LYS A 73 -25.03 3.86 14.63
C LYS A 73 -24.06 4.89 14.03
N LYS A 74 -22.77 4.86 14.37
CA LYS A 74 -21.75 5.76 13.82
C LYS A 74 -21.42 5.39 12.36
N ILE A 75 -21.38 4.09 12.02
CA ILE A 75 -21.26 3.64 10.62
C ILE A 75 -22.41 4.18 9.76
N ASN A 76 -23.65 4.05 10.23
CA ASN A 76 -24.85 4.53 9.54
C ASN A 76 -24.98 6.07 9.50
N GLN A 77 -24.28 6.78 10.39
CA GLN A 77 -24.17 8.25 10.35
C GLN A 77 -23.11 8.66 9.32
N LEU A 78 -21.91 8.06 9.37
CA LEU A 78 -20.83 8.33 8.41
C LEU A 78 -21.22 7.97 6.97
N SER A 79 -22.07 6.96 6.77
CA SER A 79 -22.60 6.64 5.44
C SER A 79 -23.66 7.62 4.93
N LYS A 80 -24.22 8.49 5.80
CA LYS A 80 -25.36 9.39 5.50
C LYS A 80 -25.07 10.88 5.73
N SER A 81 -23.97 11.23 6.38
CA SER A 81 -23.59 12.63 6.63
C SER A 81 -23.13 13.34 5.35
N ASN A 82 -23.51 14.61 5.21
CA ASN A 82 -23.01 15.56 4.20
C ASN A 82 -23.24 15.18 2.73
N GLY A 83 -24.14 14.23 2.43
CA GLY A 83 -24.58 13.90 1.07
C GLY A 83 -23.54 13.20 0.19
N ARG A 84 -22.33 12.90 0.70
CA ARG A 84 -21.28 12.14 -0.01
C ARG A 84 -20.61 11.15 0.92
N THR A 85 -21.06 9.90 0.84
CA THR A 85 -20.44 8.74 1.47
C THR A 85 -19.03 8.51 0.91
N LEU A 86 -17.99 8.42 1.75
CA LEU A 86 -16.61 8.12 1.30
C LEU A 86 -16.46 6.71 0.71
N LEU A 87 -17.18 5.76 1.31
CA LEU A 87 -17.16 4.34 1.01
C LEU A 87 -18.53 3.74 1.32
N SER A 88 -18.97 2.79 0.51
CA SER A 88 -20.20 2.03 0.73
C SER A 88 -20.32 1.47 2.15
N GLU A 89 -21.55 1.31 2.65
CA GLU A 89 -21.78 0.76 4.00
C GLU A 89 -21.14 -0.63 4.17
N GLN A 90 -21.18 -1.45 3.12
CA GLN A 90 -20.49 -2.75 3.08
C GLN A 90 -18.99 -2.60 3.30
N LYS A 91 -18.36 -1.61 2.66
CA LYS A 91 -16.92 -1.37 2.79
C LYS A 91 -16.55 -0.78 4.16
N LEU A 92 -17.36 0.13 4.71
CA LEU A 92 -17.16 0.62 6.09
C LEU A 92 -17.26 -0.51 7.12
N ARG A 93 -18.22 -1.43 6.95
CA ARG A 93 -18.33 -2.65 7.77
C ARG A 93 -17.10 -3.55 7.63
N ALA A 94 -16.55 -3.69 6.41
CA ALA A 94 -15.32 -4.43 6.16
C ALA A 94 -14.12 -3.79 6.89
N VAL A 95 -13.95 -2.47 6.86
CA VAL A 95 -12.87 -1.76 7.59
C VAL A 95 -12.94 -2.02 9.10
N VAL A 96 -14.14 -1.93 9.70
CA VAL A 96 -14.35 -2.22 11.14
C VAL A 96 -14.13 -3.70 11.47
N ALA A 97 -14.51 -4.63 10.58
CA ALA A 97 -14.20 -6.04 10.73
C ALA A 97 -12.69 -6.31 10.65
N ASN A 98 -11.99 -5.67 9.71
CA ASN A 98 -10.55 -5.81 9.49
C ASN A 98 -9.74 -5.34 10.71
N ALA A 99 -10.07 -4.20 11.31
CA ALA A 99 -9.42 -3.74 12.55
C ALA A 99 -9.48 -4.79 13.68
N LYS A 100 -10.61 -5.50 13.82
CA LYS A 100 -10.78 -6.58 14.81
C LYS A 100 -9.92 -7.81 14.51
N GLN A 101 -9.69 -8.13 13.25
CA GLN A 101 -8.76 -9.20 12.90
C GLN A 101 -7.30 -8.78 13.06
N ILE A 102 -6.96 -7.51 12.81
CA ILE A 102 -5.61 -6.97 13.07
C ILE A 102 -5.25 -7.15 14.55
N GLN A 103 -6.16 -6.88 15.50
CA GLN A 103 -5.91 -7.16 16.93
C GLN A 103 -5.64 -8.65 17.24
N LYS A 104 -6.16 -9.58 16.44
CA LYS A 104 -5.83 -11.02 16.58
C LYS A 104 -4.46 -11.32 15.98
N VAL A 105 -4.17 -10.79 14.79
CA VAL A 105 -2.87 -10.92 14.12
C VAL A 105 -1.74 -10.36 14.99
N VAL A 106 -1.91 -9.19 15.59
CA VAL A 106 -0.94 -8.58 16.52
C VAL A 106 -0.66 -9.49 17.73
N ARG A 107 -1.67 -10.22 18.25
CA ARG A 107 -1.46 -11.19 19.35
C ARG A 107 -0.75 -12.48 18.93
N GLU A 108 -0.79 -12.84 17.64
CA GLU A 108 -0.20 -14.08 17.11
C GLU A 108 1.20 -13.85 16.52
N PHE A 109 1.43 -12.69 15.88
CA PHE A 109 2.67 -12.33 15.16
C PHE A 109 3.46 -11.17 15.82
N GLY A 110 2.98 -10.64 16.94
CA GLY A 110 3.54 -9.47 17.62
C GLY A 110 3.17 -8.12 16.98
N SER A 111 3.02 -8.07 15.65
CA SER A 111 2.59 -6.87 14.91
C SER A 111 1.91 -7.25 13.58
N PHE A 112 1.17 -6.30 13.00
CA PHE A 112 0.61 -6.44 11.65
C PHE A 112 1.72 -6.34 10.58
N ASP A 113 2.74 -5.52 10.83
CA ASP A 113 3.99 -5.47 10.09
C ASP A 113 4.64 -6.85 9.95
N ASN A 114 4.96 -7.51 11.06
CA ASN A 114 5.58 -8.84 11.06
C ASN A 114 4.76 -9.84 10.23
N TYR A 115 3.44 -9.84 10.41
CA TYR A 115 2.55 -10.67 9.63
C TYR A 115 2.62 -10.38 8.13
N CYS A 116 2.43 -9.12 7.71
CA CYS A 116 2.44 -8.74 6.29
C CYS A 116 3.78 -9.03 5.61
N TRP A 117 4.89 -8.70 6.28
CA TRP A 117 6.23 -8.89 5.74
C TRP A 117 6.72 -10.35 5.78
N SER A 118 6.15 -11.21 6.63
CA SER A 118 6.48 -12.64 6.65
C SER A 118 6.22 -13.34 5.30
N PHE A 119 5.21 -12.90 4.54
CA PHE A 119 4.90 -13.45 3.20
C PHE A 119 6.03 -13.24 2.19
N VAL A 120 6.94 -12.28 2.44
CA VAL A 120 8.11 -11.97 1.61
C VAL A 120 9.44 -12.19 2.36
N ASN A 121 9.43 -13.00 3.43
CA ASN A 121 10.60 -13.25 4.28
C ASN A 121 11.24 -11.96 4.83
N HIS A 122 10.43 -10.93 5.08
CA HIS A 122 10.85 -9.60 5.55
C HIS A 122 11.84 -8.85 4.63
N ARG A 123 11.86 -9.18 3.33
CA ARG A 123 12.61 -8.42 2.30
C ARG A 123 11.67 -7.98 1.17
N PRO A 124 11.76 -6.72 0.66
CA PRO A 124 10.96 -6.28 -0.46
C PRO A 124 11.18 -7.15 -1.70
N ILE A 125 10.12 -7.44 -2.46
CA ILE A 125 10.28 -8.05 -3.79
C ILE A 125 10.50 -6.93 -4.79
N THR A 126 11.70 -6.81 -5.35
CA THR A 126 11.98 -5.87 -6.46
C THR A 126 11.83 -6.60 -7.79
N ASN A 127 10.81 -6.25 -8.58
CA ASN A 127 10.52 -6.95 -9.84
C ASN A 127 11.29 -6.40 -11.05
N GLY A 128 11.73 -5.13 -11.02
CA GLY A 128 12.56 -4.55 -12.08
C GLY A 128 11.90 -4.50 -13.46
N TYR A 129 10.58 -4.26 -13.52
CA TYR A 129 9.85 -4.15 -14.77
C TYR A 129 10.40 -3.00 -15.65
N ARG A 130 10.41 -3.19 -16.97
CA ARG A 130 10.84 -2.16 -17.96
C ARG A 130 9.65 -1.41 -18.57
N HIS A 131 8.44 -1.96 -18.52
CA HIS A 131 7.22 -1.33 -19.01
C HIS A 131 6.05 -1.64 -18.08
N ALA A 132 5.09 -0.73 -17.89
CA ALA A 132 3.99 -0.94 -16.95
C ALA A 132 3.07 -2.09 -17.34
N ARG A 133 2.94 -2.37 -18.65
CA ARG A 133 2.18 -3.53 -19.14
C ARG A 133 2.71 -4.89 -18.63
N GLN A 134 3.89 -4.93 -18.02
CA GLN A 134 4.45 -6.10 -17.35
C GLN A 134 4.03 -6.22 -15.88
N VAL A 135 3.63 -5.10 -15.25
CA VAL A 135 3.16 -5.06 -13.87
C VAL A 135 1.80 -5.79 -13.80
N PRO A 136 1.70 -6.91 -13.08
CA PRO A 136 0.47 -7.70 -13.06
C PRO A 136 -0.58 -7.07 -12.13
N THR A 137 -1.84 -7.46 -12.29
CA THR A 137 -2.91 -7.02 -11.37
C THR A 137 -3.00 -7.87 -10.09
N LYS A 138 -2.23 -8.96 -10.00
CA LYS A 138 -2.07 -9.84 -8.84
C LYS A 138 -0.88 -10.80 -9.06
N THR A 139 -0.34 -11.37 -7.99
CA THR A 139 0.78 -12.34 -8.04
C THR A 139 0.49 -13.56 -7.17
N PRO A 140 1.21 -14.68 -7.33
CA PRO A 140 1.08 -15.83 -6.42
C PRO A 140 1.30 -15.46 -4.95
N LYS A 141 2.14 -14.45 -4.66
CA LYS A 141 2.34 -13.91 -3.32
C LYS A 141 1.13 -13.12 -2.81
N SER A 142 0.50 -12.28 -3.65
CA SER A 142 -0.73 -11.58 -3.24
C SER A 142 -1.93 -12.51 -3.12
N GLU A 143 -1.99 -13.58 -3.92
CA GLU A 143 -2.99 -14.65 -3.79
C GLU A 143 -2.82 -15.43 -2.48
N ALA A 144 -1.58 -15.76 -2.10
CA ALA A 144 -1.28 -16.40 -0.82
C ALA A 144 -1.67 -15.51 0.38
N MET A 145 -1.26 -14.23 0.38
CA MET A 145 -1.59 -13.28 1.45
C MET A 145 -3.10 -13.01 1.51
N SER A 146 -3.76 -12.85 0.37
CA SER A 146 -5.23 -12.70 0.26
C SER A 146 -5.95 -13.92 0.85
N LYS A 147 -5.53 -15.13 0.50
CA LYS A 147 -6.12 -16.37 1.01
C LYS A 147 -6.00 -16.47 2.54
N ASP A 148 -4.87 -16.05 3.12
CA ASP A 148 -4.70 -16.10 4.57
C ASP A 148 -5.46 -14.99 5.32
N LEU A 149 -5.45 -13.76 4.79
CA LEU A 149 -6.30 -12.67 5.29
C LEU A 149 -7.79 -13.09 5.30
N MET A 150 -8.29 -13.69 4.22
CA MET A 150 -9.68 -14.18 4.16
C MET A 150 -9.96 -15.28 5.18
N ARG A 151 -9.05 -16.25 5.37
CA ARG A 151 -9.18 -17.29 6.41
C ARG A 151 -9.23 -16.69 7.83
N ARG A 152 -8.48 -15.62 8.06
CA ARG A 152 -8.46 -14.85 9.31
C ARG A 152 -9.69 -13.96 9.50
N GLY A 153 -10.63 -13.98 8.56
CA GLY A 153 -11.89 -13.24 8.61
C GLY A 153 -11.77 -11.76 8.21
N PHE A 154 -10.71 -11.38 7.49
CA PHE A 154 -10.66 -10.07 6.84
C PHE A 154 -11.63 -10.05 5.65
N GLN A 155 -12.18 -8.87 5.38
CA GLN A 155 -13.19 -8.61 4.36
C GLN A 155 -12.65 -7.65 3.29
N CYS A 156 -13.14 -7.80 2.05
CA CYS A 156 -12.72 -7.03 0.88
C CYS A 156 -11.22 -7.12 0.52
N VAL A 157 -10.54 -8.19 0.93
CA VAL A 157 -9.09 -8.45 0.74
C VAL A 157 -8.81 -9.41 -0.44
N GLY A 158 -9.41 -9.17 -1.61
CA GLY A 158 -9.16 -10.00 -2.80
C GLY A 158 -7.72 -9.84 -3.35
N PRO A 159 -7.20 -10.78 -4.17
CA PRO A 159 -5.79 -10.79 -4.57
C PRO A 159 -5.28 -9.53 -5.28
N THR A 160 -6.14 -8.82 -6.00
CA THR A 160 -5.82 -7.54 -6.65
C THR A 160 -5.74 -6.39 -5.64
N THR A 161 -6.69 -6.31 -4.71
CA THR A 161 -6.62 -5.36 -3.58
C THR A 161 -5.38 -5.60 -2.73
N VAL A 162 -5.04 -6.86 -2.48
CA VAL A 162 -3.84 -7.23 -1.70
C VAL A 162 -2.57 -6.94 -2.49
N TYR A 163 -2.54 -7.10 -3.81
CA TYR A 163 -1.37 -6.70 -4.60
C TYR A 163 -1.18 -5.19 -4.61
N SER A 164 -2.25 -4.42 -4.78
CA SER A 164 -2.17 -2.95 -4.66
C SER A 164 -1.70 -2.52 -3.28
N PHE A 165 -2.18 -3.16 -2.21
CA PHE A 165 -1.66 -2.97 -0.85
C PHE A 165 -0.15 -3.25 -0.75
N MET A 166 0.32 -4.37 -1.31
CA MET A 166 1.74 -4.72 -1.31
C MET A 166 2.60 -3.68 -2.04
N GLN A 167 2.09 -3.10 -3.14
CA GLN A 167 2.77 -2.02 -3.88
C GLN A 167 2.84 -0.73 -3.06
N VAL A 168 1.71 -0.24 -2.53
CA VAL A 168 1.69 1.03 -1.78
C VAL A 168 2.41 0.96 -0.42
N ALA A 169 2.65 -0.24 0.11
CA ALA A 169 3.36 -0.47 1.36
C ALA A 169 4.85 -0.84 1.17
N GLY A 170 5.35 -0.88 -0.08
CA GLY A 170 6.73 -1.25 -0.41
C GLY A 170 7.09 -2.72 -0.14
N ILE A 171 6.09 -3.58 0.10
CA ILE A 171 6.27 -5.04 0.18
C ILE A 171 6.71 -5.59 -1.19
N VAL A 172 6.25 -4.95 -2.27
CA VAL A 172 6.82 -5.08 -3.62
C VAL A 172 7.27 -3.71 -4.11
N ASN A 173 8.46 -3.64 -4.71
CA ASN A 173 8.93 -2.50 -5.47
C ASN A 173 8.63 -2.75 -6.96
N ASP A 174 7.55 -2.13 -7.42
CA ASP A 174 7.03 -2.17 -8.79
C ASP A 174 7.27 -0.86 -9.55
N HIS A 175 8.13 0.03 -9.04
CA HIS A 175 8.67 1.13 -9.84
C HIS A 175 9.33 0.55 -11.09
N LEU A 176 9.17 1.21 -12.24
CA LEU A 176 9.93 0.81 -13.43
C LEU A 176 11.40 1.13 -13.24
N ARG A 177 12.25 0.38 -13.93
CA ARG A 177 13.71 0.64 -13.97
C ARG A 177 14.10 2.04 -14.42
N CYS A 178 13.29 2.71 -15.24
CA CYS A 178 13.51 4.11 -15.66
C CYS A 178 13.10 5.13 -14.59
N CYS A 179 12.35 4.71 -13.57
CA CYS A 179 11.87 5.62 -12.54
C CYS A 179 12.96 5.96 -11.53
N PHE A 180 13.17 7.25 -11.26
CA PHE A 180 14.17 7.72 -10.28
C PHE A 180 13.98 7.11 -8.87
N ARG A 181 12.75 6.68 -8.54
CA ARG A 181 12.39 6.04 -7.27
C ARG A 181 12.84 4.58 -7.17
N PHE A 182 13.07 3.88 -8.30
CA PHE A 182 13.34 2.45 -8.34
C PHE A 182 14.47 2.03 -7.40
N ASP A 183 15.63 2.69 -7.52
CA ASP A 183 16.79 2.42 -6.68
C ASP A 183 16.72 3.10 -5.31
N GLN A 184 16.00 4.22 -5.18
CA GLN A 184 15.79 4.92 -3.89
C GLN A 184 15.01 4.07 -2.87
N VAL A 185 14.00 3.32 -3.31
CA VAL A 185 13.21 2.45 -2.41
C VAL A 185 13.78 1.04 -2.28
N ARG A 186 14.64 0.61 -3.23
CA ARG A 186 15.40 -0.65 -3.20
C ARG A 186 16.50 -0.69 -2.14
N SER A 187 16.99 0.46 -1.66
CA SER A 187 18.23 0.61 -0.87
C SER A 187 18.03 0.95 0.62
N GLN A 188 16.86 0.60 1.19
CA GLN A 188 16.41 1.06 2.52
C GLN A 188 16.90 0.16 3.70
N PRO A 189 16.86 0.61 4.97
CA PRO A 189 18.02 0.50 5.85
C PRO A 189 18.36 -0.87 6.46
N LYS A 190 17.52 -1.90 6.32
CA LYS A 190 17.97 -3.28 6.60
C LYS A 190 18.99 -3.71 5.57
N ASP A 191 18.74 -3.40 4.30
CA ASP A 191 19.71 -3.57 3.24
C ASP A 191 20.84 -2.54 3.36
N ALA A 192 20.66 -1.34 3.96
CA ALA A 192 21.81 -0.47 4.26
C ALA A 192 22.67 -0.95 5.45
N GLU A 193 22.11 -1.64 6.45
CA GLU A 193 22.88 -2.21 7.55
C GLU A 193 23.52 -3.56 7.15
N GLU A 194 22.81 -4.37 6.36
CA GLU A 194 23.32 -5.60 5.76
C GLU A 194 24.32 -5.29 4.64
N ASN A 195 24.11 -4.25 3.82
CA ASN A 195 25.09 -3.72 2.87
C ASN A 195 26.22 -2.99 3.59
N MET A 196 26.05 -2.25 4.68
CA MET A 196 27.21 -1.75 5.43
C MET A 196 28.06 -2.92 5.97
N ARG A 197 27.41 -3.99 6.47
CA ARG A 197 28.07 -5.25 6.84
C ARG A 197 28.61 -6.05 5.65
N ALA A 198 28.13 -5.81 4.43
CA ALA A 198 28.53 -6.52 3.21
C ALA A 198 29.46 -5.71 2.31
N GLU A 199 29.54 -4.38 2.39
CA GLU A 199 30.51 -3.46 1.79
C GLU A 199 31.83 -3.55 2.58
N ILE A 200 31.75 -3.74 3.90
CA ILE A 200 32.83 -4.30 4.72
C ILE A 200 33.34 -5.66 4.16
N ARG A 201 32.54 -6.38 3.35
CA ARG A 201 32.92 -7.63 2.64
C ARG A 201 33.03 -7.47 1.10
N LEU A 202 32.68 -6.32 0.52
CA LEU A 202 32.47 -6.08 -0.92
C LEU A 202 33.16 -4.79 -1.41
N SER A 203 34.05 -4.22 -0.60
CA SER A 203 35.18 -3.38 -1.04
C SER A 203 36.19 -4.17 -1.90
N SER A 204 35.66 -5.08 -2.71
CA SER A 204 36.32 -6.18 -3.39
C SER A 204 35.52 -6.65 -4.63
N HIS A 205 34.84 -5.74 -5.34
CA HIS A 205 34.72 -5.62 -6.82
C HIS A 205 33.40 -4.92 -7.26
N ASP A 206 33.50 -4.03 -8.27
CA ASP A 206 32.45 -3.08 -8.72
C ASP A 206 31.54 -3.56 -9.89
N SER A 207 30.29 -3.04 -9.88
CA SER A 207 29.51 -2.29 -10.92
C SER A 207 29.51 -2.67 -12.44
N GLU A 208 28.54 -2.32 -13.32
CA GLU A 208 27.24 -1.60 -13.22
C GLU A 208 26.27 -1.90 -14.43
N ASP A 209 25.16 -1.15 -14.53
CA ASP A 209 23.93 -1.25 -15.39
C ASP A 209 24.07 -0.70 -16.86
N SER A 210 23.03 -0.28 -17.63
CA SER A 210 21.81 -0.93 -18.20
C SER A 210 21.40 -0.23 -19.54
N GLU A 211 20.25 -0.45 -20.22
CA GLU A 211 18.99 0.36 -20.10
C GLU A 211 17.94 -0.09 -21.20
N ILE A 212 16.68 0.43 -21.21
CA ILE A 212 15.61 0.36 -22.28
C ILE A 212 14.54 1.47 -22.03
N SER A 213 13.75 1.85 -23.04
CA SER A 213 12.66 2.86 -22.97
C SER A 213 11.23 2.34 -22.61
N GLU A 214 10.27 3.27 -22.51
CA GLU A 214 9.03 3.24 -21.70
C GLU A 214 7.81 2.42 -22.22
N THR A 215 6.81 2.21 -21.34
CA THR A 215 5.37 2.56 -21.57
C THR A 215 4.44 2.19 -20.39
N TRP A 216 3.84 3.23 -19.82
CA TRP A 216 2.41 3.46 -19.44
C TRP A 216 1.63 2.41 -18.62
N GLN A 217 1.05 2.65 -17.41
CA GLN A 217 0.38 3.91 -16.97
C GLN A 217 0.21 4.23 -15.43
N LEU A 218 0.98 3.70 -14.45
CA LEU A 218 1.01 4.20 -13.04
C LEU A 218 2.42 4.68 -12.64
N VAL A 219 3.39 3.90 -13.08
CA VAL A 219 4.48 4.29 -14.00
C VAL A 219 4.43 5.66 -14.72
N TRP A 220 3.27 6.31 -14.92
CA TRP A 220 3.16 7.49 -15.80
C TRP A 220 3.86 8.77 -15.32
N LEU A 221 4.47 8.74 -14.14
CA LEU A 221 5.22 9.85 -13.56
C LEU A 221 6.74 9.62 -13.61
N CYS A 222 7.20 8.55 -14.26
CA CYS A 222 8.58 8.10 -14.35
C CYS A 222 9.13 8.28 -15.78
#